data_AF-A0A0A2LZU9-F1
#
_entry.id   AF-A0A0A2LZU9-F1
#
_cell.length_a   1.000
_cell.length_b   1.000
_cell.length_c   1.000
_cell.angle_alpha   90.00
_cell.angle_beta   90.00
_cell.angle_gamma   90.00
#
_symmetry.space_group_name_H-M   'P 1'
#
loop_
_entity.id
_entity.type
_entity.pdbx_description
1 polymer ?
#
loop_
_entity_poly.entity_id
_entity_poly.type
_entity_poly.pdbx_seq_one_letter_code
_entity_poly.pdbx_strand_id
1 'polypeptide(L)'
;MKKITSLQNLFKLCLVSAMMLCGKNINAQTPIYSEDFSSITVGDNTTLTGSDTPWTANSNFAIAWRTFQAGGALRLGNGNDSANLGYVITPYMDLSVNGGMFTLSFDVKGWTTVENQVKVIVTGQEMQFITYTATIDQDWERVTLNFTSGQDNSRIIIETTEKRAFIDNISITPTSDEQILSPTVTTAPTDITSTSFKANWGGVAGATGFLLDVSTSLEFDTFVEGYQNLAVDGVSQAVEGLTANTQYFYRVRATNATATSITSNVMGAVTAVLGLDSFNKIGLKYYPNPTNGVVNLVAQQNLSSASVYNVMGQNVLNKELNTANAQIDMTGLNAGHYFVKVTSGNETATLKVVKQ
;
A
#
# COMPACT_ATOMS: atom_id res chain seq x y z
N MET A 1 18.77 5.12 -64.11
CA MET A 1 19.94 5.65 -63.39
C MET A 1 19.64 7.06 -62.91
N LYS A 2 20.04 7.37 -61.67
CA LYS A 2 19.98 8.67 -60.95
C LYS A 2 18.64 9.08 -60.30
N LYS A 3 18.52 8.67 -59.03
CA LYS A 3 17.91 9.39 -57.90
C LYS A 3 18.47 10.82 -57.81
N ILE A 4 17.61 11.81 -57.54
CA ILE A 4 17.96 13.08 -56.86
C ILE A 4 16.75 13.52 -55.99
N THR A 5 16.99 13.52 -54.67
CA THR A 5 16.48 14.36 -53.55
C THR A 5 15.17 15.16 -53.68
N SER A 6 14.34 15.21 -52.64
CA SER A 6 14.32 16.35 -51.70
C SER A 6 13.45 16.12 -50.45
N LEU A 7 13.89 16.73 -49.35
CA LEU A 7 13.39 16.72 -47.99
C LEU A 7 12.22 17.72 -47.81
N GLN A 8 11.37 17.44 -46.81
CA GLN A 8 10.48 18.35 -46.06
C GLN A 8 9.19 18.89 -46.72
N ASN A 9 8.05 18.44 -46.18
CA ASN A 9 7.00 19.37 -45.75
C ASN A 9 6.32 18.87 -44.48
N LEU A 10 6.45 19.70 -43.46
CA LEU A 10 5.91 19.62 -42.11
C LEU A 10 4.50 20.24 -42.14
N PHE A 11 3.43 19.51 -41.80
CA PHE A 11 2.19 20.14 -41.34
C PHE A 11 1.48 19.28 -40.29
N LYS A 12 1.19 19.95 -39.17
CA LYS A 12 0.59 19.50 -37.91
C LYS A 12 -0.71 18.70 -38.11
N LEU A 13 -0.90 17.65 -37.30
CA LEU A 13 -2.23 17.24 -36.85
C LEU A 13 -2.18 16.80 -35.37
N CYS A 14 -3.23 17.20 -34.64
CA CYS A 14 -3.34 17.31 -33.20
C CYS A 14 -3.00 16.06 -32.36
N LEU A 15 -2.48 16.34 -31.16
CA LEU A 15 -2.60 15.50 -29.97
C LEU A 15 -4.05 15.04 -29.77
N VAL A 16 -4.25 13.74 -29.66
CA VAL A 16 -5.13 13.18 -28.63
C VAL A 16 -4.30 12.15 -27.88
N SER A 17 -3.96 12.50 -26.65
CA SER A 17 -3.44 11.58 -25.63
C SER A 17 -4.53 10.55 -25.36
N ALA A 18 -4.38 9.34 -25.91
CA ALA A 18 -5.16 8.19 -25.48
C ALA A 18 -4.31 7.45 -24.46
N MET A 19 -4.74 7.56 -23.21
CA MET A 19 -4.35 6.76 -22.06
C MET A 19 -3.84 5.38 -22.47
N MET A 20 -2.56 5.13 -22.22
CA MET A 20 -2.11 3.79 -21.90
C MET A 20 -2.90 3.39 -20.64
N LEU A 21 -4.04 2.73 -20.83
CA LEU A 21 -4.49 1.77 -19.83
C LEU A 21 -3.34 0.77 -19.75
N CYS A 22 -2.44 0.99 -18.80
CA CYS A 22 -1.58 -0.06 -18.30
C CYS A 22 -2.55 -1.07 -17.71
N GLY A 23 -3.00 -2.01 -18.55
CA GLY A 23 -3.58 -3.25 -18.10
C GLY A 23 -2.55 -3.80 -17.13
N LYS A 24 -2.88 -3.71 -15.84
CA LYS A 24 -2.15 -4.31 -14.74
C LYS A 24 -1.82 -5.71 -15.23
N ASN A 25 -0.54 -5.98 -15.48
CA ASN A 25 -0.10 -7.36 -15.68
C ASN A 25 -0.50 -8.04 -14.38
N ILE A 26 -1.63 -8.75 -14.40
CA ILE A 26 -1.88 -9.81 -13.44
C ILE A 26 -0.69 -10.71 -13.71
N ASN A 27 0.30 -10.71 -12.82
CA ASN A 27 1.39 -11.67 -12.90
C ASN A 27 0.70 -13.03 -12.93
N ALA A 28 0.56 -13.62 -14.11
CA ALA A 28 0.04 -14.96 -14.25
C ALA A 28 1.06 -15.82 -13.51
N GLN A 29 0.70 -16.23 -12.30
CA GLN A 29 1.59 -17.02 -11.48
C GLN A 29 1.88 -18.31 -12.23
N THR A 30 3.16 -18.71 -12.25
CA THR A 30 3.54 -19.95 -12.92
C THR A 30 2.82 -21.12 -12.25
N PRO A 31 2.18 -22.04 -13.00
CA PRO A 31 1.59 -23.23 -12.42
C PRO A 31 2.62 -24.03 -11.62
N ILE A 32 2.26 -24.49 -10.43
CA ILE A 32 3.03 -25.47 -9.66
C ILE A 32 3.03 -26.81 -10.40
N TYR A 33 1.96 -27.10 -11.13
CA TYR A 33 1.79 -28.33 -11.88
C TYR A 33 0.93 -28.08 -13.13
N SER A 34 1.30 -28.73 -14.23
CA SER A 34 0.50 -28.74 -15.46
C SER A 34 0.66 -30.05 -16.24
N GLU A 35 -0.42 -30.59 -16.78
CA GLU A 35 -0.44 -31.70 -17.74
C GLU A 35 -1.53 -31.46 -18.79
N ASP A 36 -1.18 -31.63 -20.07
CA ASP A 36 -2.06 -31.41 -21.22
C ASP A 36 -2.35 -32.69 -22.02
N PHE A 37 -1.80 -33.83 -21.57
CA PHE A 37 -1.96 -35.16 -22.16
C PHE A 37 -1.69 -35.23 -23.68
N SER A 38 -1.01 -34.25 -24.27
CA SER A 38 -0.73 -34.16 -25.70
C SER A 38 0.11 -35.32 -26.22
N SER A 39 0.84 -35.98 -25.31
CA SER A 39 1.61 -37.20 -25.59
C SER A 39 0.75 -38.47 -25.81
N ILE A 40 -0.54 -38.46 -25.44
CA ILE A 40 -1.44 -39.59 -25.64
C ILE A 40 -1.92 -39.59 -27.09
N THR A 41 -1.47 -40.54 -27.91
CA THR A 41 -1.84 -40.61 -29.33
C THR A 41 -2.83 -41.73 -29.66
N VAL A 42 -3.09 -42.65 -28.73
CA VAL A 42 -4.00 -43.79 -28.95
C VAL A 42 -5.42 -43.43 -28.54
N GLY A 43 -6.40 -43.86 -29.34
CA GLY A 43 -7.80 -43.57 -29.13
C GLY A 43 -8.21 -42.17 -29.56
N ASP A 44 -9.40 -41.77 -29.15
CA ASP A 44 -9.96 -40.46 -29.43
C ASP A 44 -10.90 -40.05 -28.28
N ASN A 45 -11.21 -38.76 -28.22
CA ASN A 45 -12.18 -38.19 -27.29
C ASN A 45 -13.29 -37.41 -28.03
N THR A 46 -13.51 -37.68 -29.32
CA THR A 46 -14.45 -36.92 -30.16
C THR A 46 -15.47 -37.81 -30.86
N THR A 47 -15.32 -39.13 -30.77
CA THR A 47 -16.17 -40.12 -31.42
C THR A 47 -16.56 -41.24 -30.47
N LEU A 48 -17.53 -42.07 -30.89
CA LEU A 48 -18.03 -43.17 -30.07
C LEU A 48 -17.18 -44.44 -30.13
N THR A 49 -16.03 -44.41 -30.82
CA THR A 49 -15.16 -45.60 -30.90
C THR A 49 -14.31 -45.78 -29.65
N GLY A 50 -13.92 -44.69 -28.98
CA GLY A 50 -13.16 -44.71 -27.73
C GLY A 50 -11.87 -45.55 -27.80
N SER A 51 -11.21 -45.76 -26.67
CA SER A 51 -10.14 -46.75 -26.56
C SER A 51 -10.13 -47.40 -25.18
N ASP A 52 -9.86 -48.70 -25.17
CA ASP A 52 -9.61 -49.46 -23.94
C ASP A 52 -8.12 -49.71 -23.73
N THR A 53 -7.25 -49.02 -24.49
CA THR A 53 -5.80 -49.05 -24.25
C THR A 53 -5.51 -48.41 -22.90
N PRO A 54 -4.94 -49.15 -21.92
CA PRO A 54 -4.63 -48.57 -20.62
C PRO A 54 -3.63 -47.42 -20.75
N TRP A 55 -3.82 -46.41 -19.91
CA TRP A 55 -2.82 -45.38 -19.67
C TRP A 55 -2.20 -45.63 -18.30
N THR A 56 -0.87 -45.70 -18.24
CA THR A 56 -0.13 -46.02 -17.03
C THR A 56 0.41 -44.75 -16.37
N ALA A 57 0.45 -44.76 -15.04
CA ALA A 57 1.10 -43.74 -14.22
C ALA A 57 2.53 -43.43 -14.71
N ASN A 58 2.95 -42.18 -14.52
CA ASN A 58 4.24 -41.66 -14.97
C ASN A 58 4.76 -40.60 -13.98
N SER A 59 5.77 -39.81 -14.35
CA SER A 59 6.31 -38.76 -13.47
C SER A 59 5.31 -37.65 -13.16
N ASN A 60 4.36 -37.38 -14.05
CA ASN A 60 3.33 -36.35 -13.89
C ASN A 60 2.16 -36.86 -13.04
N PHE A 61 1.86 -38.17 -13.07
CA PHE A 61 0.90 -38.81 -12.18
C PHE A 61 1.47 -40.05 -11.52
N ALA A 62 1.73 -39.95 -10.21
CA ALA A 62 2.35 -41.00 -9.43
C ALA A 62 1.52 -42.29 -9.34
N ILE A 63 0.19 -42.17 -9.41
CA ILE A 63 -0.74 -43.32 -9.39
C ILE A 63 -1.84 -43.06 -10.41
N ALA A 64 -2.24 -44.12 -11.12
CA ALA A 64 -3.36 -44.13 -12.04
C ALA A 64 -4.08 -45.48 -11.93
N TRP A 65 -5.41 -45.47 -11.91
CA TRP A 65 -6.23 -46.68 -11.82
C TRP A 65 -7.45 -46.58 -12.74
N ARG A 66 -7.69 -47.64 -13.51
CA ARG A 66 -8.73 -47.68 -14.57
C ARG A 66 -8.68 -46.46 -15.48
N THR A 67 -7.50 -46.12 -15.92
CA THR A 67 -7.22 -44.99 -16.80
C THR A 67 -6.91 -45.48 -18.21
N PHE A 68 -7.42 -44.80 -19.22
CA PHE A 68 -7.33 -45.21 -20.62
C PHE A 68 -6.94 -44.04 -21.51
N GLN A 69 -6.18 -44.33 -22.55
CA GLN A 69 -5.75 -43.35 -23.55
C GLN A 69 -6.95 -42.87 -24.38
N ALA A 70 -7.05 -41.56 -24.62
CA ALA A 70 -8.16 -40.97 -25.38
C ALA A 70 -7.69 -39.83 -26.30
N GLY A 71 -6.59 -40.04 -27.04
CA GLY A 71 -6.11 -39.14 -28.10
C GLY A 71 -6.03 -37.66 -27.69
N GLY A 72 -4.98 -37.28 -26.96
CA GLY A 72 -4.79 -35.94 -26.40
C GLY A 72 -5.53 -35.70 -25.09
N ALA A 73 -6.13 -36.74 -24.50
CA ALA A 73 -6.83 -36.66 -23.24
C ALA A 73 -6.75 -37.98 -22.48
N LEU A 74 -7.15 -37.93 -21.21
CA LEU A 74 -7.24 -39.11 -20.35
C LEU A 74 -8.71 -39.48 -20.10
N ARG A 75 -9.07 -40.75 -20.32
CA ARG A 75 -10.36 -41.29 -19.87
C ARG A 75 -10.18 -41.99 -18.53
N LEU A 76 -10.87 -41.50 -17.52
CA LEU A 76 -11.00 -42.16 -16.23
C LEU A 76 -12.20 -43.11 -16.27
N GLY A 77 -12.04 -44.34 -15.78
CA GLY A 77 -13.12 -45.29 -15.58
C GLY A 77 -13.64 -45.95 -16.85
N ASN A 78 -14.78 -46.66 -16.74
CA ASN A 78 -15.36 -47.46 -17.83
C ASN A 78 -16.89 -47.31 -17.88
N GLY A 79 -17.46 -47.21 -19.09
CA GLY A 79 -18.90 -47.01 -19.31
C GLY A 79 -19.81 -48.14 -18.82
N ASN A 80 -19.26 -49.34 -18.57
CA ASN A 80 -20.01 -50.52 -18.16
C ASN A 80 -19.83 -50.89 -16.68
N ASP A 81 -19.10 -50.09 -15.91
CA ASP A 81 -18.75 -50.46 -14.53
C ASP A 81 -18.69 -49.22 -13.64
N SER A 82 -19.79 -49.00 -12.91
CA SER A 82 -19.94 -47.99 -11.87
C SER A 82 -19.36 -48.41 -10.52
N ALA A 83 -19.06 -49.70 -10.32
CA ALA A 83 -18.58 -50.20 -9.04
C ALA A 83 -17.09 -49.95 -8.82
N ASN A 84 -16.31 -49.84 -9.90
CA ASN A 84 -14.89 -49.53 -9.84
C ASN A 84 -14.60 -48.17 -10.47
N LEU A 85 -14.24 -47.17 -9.67
CA LEU A 85 -14.03 -45.82 -10.17
C LEU A 85 -12.64 -45.67 -10.82
N GLY A 86 -12.53 -44.72 -11.74
CA GLY A 86 -11.25 -44.35 -12.35
C GLY A 86 -10.65 -43.14 -11.68
N TYR A 87 -9.35 -43.15 -11.41
CA TYR A 87 -8.69 -42.02 -10.77
C TYR A 87 -7.22 -41.87 -11.17
N VAL A 88 -6.72 -40.64 -10.99
CA VAL A 88 -5.30 -40.30 -11.02
C VAL A 88 -4.90 -39.55 -9.76
N ILE A 89 -3.64 -39.70 -9.36
CA ILE A 89 -3.05 -39.03 -8.20
C ILE A 89 -1.76 -38.35 -8.64
N THR A 90 -1.65 -37.05 -8.36
CA THR A 90 -0.43 -36.29 -8.61
C THR A 90 0.72 -36.78 -7.72
N PRO A 91 1.99 -36.50 -8.08
CA PRO A 91 3.11 -36.52 -7.14
C PRO A 91 2.86 -35.61 -5.93
N TYR A 92 3.68 -35.79 -4.89
CA TYR A 92 3.73 -34.82 -3.80
C TYR A 92 4.22 -33.48 -4.32
N MET A 93 3.57 -32.40 -3.90
CA MET A 93 3.90 -31.02 -4.26
C MET A 93 3.66 -30.08 -3.09
N ASP A 94 4.37 -28.95 -3.09
CA ASP A 94 4.17 -27.90 -2.11
C ASP A 94 2.98 -27.00 -2.51
N LEU A 95 1.85 -27.16 -1.80
CA LEU A 95 0.67 -26.30 -1.95
C LEU A 95 0.56 -25.25 -0.85
N SER A 96 1.58 -25.09 0.01
CA SER A 96 1.59 -24.09 1.09
C SER A 96 2.01 -22.69 0.65
N VAL A 97 2.48 -22.56 -0.59
CA VAL A 97 2.83 -21.27 -1.20
C VAL A 97 1.64 -20.28 -1.14
N ASN A 98 1.94 -18.97 -1.11
CA ASN A 98 0.95 -17.89 -0.98
C ASN A 98 -0.09 -18.10 0.16
N GLY A 99 0.35 -18.64 1.29
CA GLY A 99 -0.54 -18.89 2.42
C GLY A 99 -1.53 -20.05 2.20
N GLY A 100 -1.20 -20.97 1.29
CA GLY A 100 -2.05 -22.12 0.96
C GLY A 100 -3.12 -21.83 -0.09
N MET A 101 -3.08 -20.67 -0.73
CA MET A 101 -4.07 -20.28 -1.74
C MET A 101 -3.66 -20.78 -3.13
N PHE A 102 -4.53 -21.55 -3.76
CA PHE A 102 -4.33 -22.00 -5.14
C PHE A 102 -5.64 -22.32 -5.84
N THR A 103 -5.57 -22.39 -7.15
CA THR A 103 -6.66 -22.85 -8.02
C THR A 103 -6.24 -24.14 -8.71
N LEU A 104 -7.10 -25.16 -8.63
CA LEU A 104 -7.06 -26.32 -9.51
C LEU A 104 -8.02 -26.08 -10.66
N SER A 105 -7.56 -26.32 -11.88
CA SER A 105 -8.43 -26.28 -13.05
C SER A 105 -8.11 -27.40 -14.02
N PHE A 106 -9.12 -27.87 -14.73
CA PHE A 106 -8.98 -28.88 -15.78
C PHE A 106 -10.20 -28.83 -16.70
N ASP A 107 -10.05 -29.38 -17.89
CA ASP A 107 -11.12 -29.55 -18.86
C ASP A 107 -11.77 -30.92 -18.65
N VAL A 108 -13.10 -30.99 -18.73
CA VAL A 108 -13.85 -32.23 -18.52
C VAL A 108 -14.99 -32.37 -19.53
N LYS A 109 -15.28 -33.61 -19.91
CA LYS A 109 -16.52 -33.98 -20.60
C LYS A 109 -16.90 -35.43 -20.36
N GLY A 110 -18.17 -35.73 -20.62
CA GLY A 110 -18.77 -37.05 -20.48
C GLY A 110 -18.66 -37.84 -21.77
N TRP A 111 -19.30 -39.01 -21.79
CA TRP A 111 -19.54 -39.74 -23.03
C TRP A 111 -20.74 -39.12 -23.78
N THR A 112 -21.62 -39.92 -24.35
CA THR A 112 -22.94 -39.48 -24.87
C THR A 112 -23.85 -38.90 -23.79
N THR A 113 -23.55 -39.18 -22.52
CA THR A 113 -24.20 -38.61 -21.34
C THR A 113 -23.14 -38.33 -20.29
N VAL A 114 -23.37 -37.34 -19.44
CA VAL A 114 -22.56 -37.13 -18.24
C VAL A 114 -22.90 -38.19 -17.20
N GLU A 115 -21.91 -38.96 -16.83
CA GLU A 115 -22.02 -40.06 -15.88
C GLU A 115 -21.68 -39.52 -14.48
N ASN A 116 -22.60 -38.72 -13.94
CA ASN A 116 -22.54 -38.07 -12.62
C ASN A 116 -21.38 -37.04 -12.49
N GLN A 117 -20.83 -36.85 -11.29
CA GLN A 117 -19.84 -35.83 -10.96
C GLN A 117 -18.40 -36.35 -11.05
N VAL A 118 -17.44 -35.43 -11.13
CA VAL A 118 -16.03 -35.71 -10.81
C VAL A 118 -15.76 -35.31 -9.36
N LYS A 119 -15.04 -36.14 -8.63
CA LYS A 119 -14.63 -35.91 -7.25
C LYS A 119 -13.16 -35.50 -7.22
N VAL A 120 -12.88 -34.41 -6.52
CA VAL A 120 -11.52 -33.93 -6.25
C VAL A 120 -11.22 -34.02 -4.77
N ILE A 121 -10.07 -34.61 -4.43
CA ILE A 121 -9.58 -34.72 -3.05
C ILE A 121 -8.19 -34.10 -3.01
N VAL A 122 -7.99 -33.16 -2.08
CA VAL A 122 -6.69 -32.55 -1.81
C VAL A 122 -6.29 -32.89 -0.37
N THR A 123 -5.01 -33.19 -0.14
CA THR A 123 -4.47 -33.46 1.20
C THR A 123 -4.89 -32.36 2.19
N GLY A 124 -5.54 -32.76 3.29
CA GLY A 124 -5.97 -31.85 4.35
C GLY A 124 -7.17 -30.95 4.02
N GLN A 125 -7.81 -31.11 2.86
CA GLN A 125 -9.01 -30.35 2.47
C GLN A 125 -10.27 -31.22 2.47
N GLU A 126 -11.43 -30.57 2.55
CA GLU A 126 -12.70 -31.23 2.29
C GLU A 126 -12.81 -31.62 0.81
N MET A 127 -13.33 -32.83 0.57
CA MET A 127 -13.57 -33.33 -0.78
C MET A 127 -14.57 -32.46 -1.53
N GLN A 128 -14.31 -32.22 -2.82
CA GLN A 128 -15.16 -31.41 -3.68
C GLN A 128 -15.79 -32.26 -4.77
N PHE A 129 -17.07 -32.02 -5.06
CA PHE A 129 -17.81 -32.67 -6.14
C PHE A 129 -18.12 -31.66 -7.23
N ILE A 130 -17.72 -31.99 -8.46
CA ILE A 130 -17.80 -31.10 -9.61
C ILE A 130 -18.88 -31.64 -10.54
N THR A 131 -19.93 -30.84 -10.73
CA THR A 131 -20.89 -31.06 -11.81
C THR A 131 -20.33 -30.48 -13.09
N TYR A 132 -20.58 -31.18 -14.20
CA TYR A 132 -20.32 -30.72 -15.54
C TYR A 132 -21.42 -31.25 -16.47
N THR A 133 -21.52 -30.70 -17.67
CA THR A 133 -22.59 -30.98 -18.63
C THR A 133 -22.10 -31.34 -20.01
N ALA A 134 -20.86 -30.95 -20.37
CA ALA A 134 -20.30 -31.26 -21.67
C ALA A 134 -20.26 -32.76 -21.96
N THR A 135 -20.66 -33.14 -23.17
CA THR A 135 -20.59 -34.51 -23.71
C THR A 135 -19.52 -34.63 -24.79
N ILE A 136 -19.24 -35.87 -25.22
CA ILE A 136 -18.12 -36.19 -26.12
C ILE A 136 -18.16 -35.46 -27.48
N ASP A 137 -19.35 -35.10 -27.94
CA ASP A 137 -19.63 -34.37 -29.19
C ASP A 137 -19.63 -32.84 -29.03
N GLN A 138 -19.37 -32.34 -27.82
CA GLN A 138 -19.34 -30.93 -27.49
C GLN A 138 -17.91 -30.46 -27.17
N ASP A 139 -17.73 -29.14 -27.14
CA ASP A 139 -16.51 -28.52 -26.65
C ASP A 139 -16.28 -28.87 -25.18
N TRP A 140 -15.01 -28.89 -24.78
CA TRP A 140 -14.59 -29.14 -23.41
C TRP A 140 -15.19 -28.13 -22.43
N GLU A 141 -15.65 -28.60 -21.27
CA GLU A 141 -16.08 -27.74 -20.18
C GLU A 141 -14.92 -27.54 -19.21
N ARG A 142 -14.49 -26.28 -19.05
CA ARG A 142 -13.43 -25.94 -18.09
C ARG A 142 -14.00 -25.83 -16.69
N VAL A 143 -13.48 -26.62 -15.76
CA VAL A 143 -13.82 -26.55 -14.34
C VAL A 143 -12.68 -25.91 -13.54
N THR A 144 -13.04 -25.16 -12.51
CA THR A 144 -12.11 -24.39 -11.67
C THR A 144 -12.53 -24.48 -10.21
N LEU A 145 -11.62 -24.91 -9.35
CA LEU A 145 -11.79 -25.02 -7.90
C LEU A 145 -10.77 -24.15 -7.19
N ASN A 146 -11.22 -23.38 -6.20
CA ASN A 146 -10.36 -22.51 -5.41
C ASN A 146 -10.17 -23.10 -4.00
N PHE A 147 -8.94 -23.08 -3.53
CA PHE A 147 -8.53 -23.57 -2.21
C PHE A 147 -7.76 -22.48 -1.47
N THR A 148 -7.90 -22.45 -0.15
CA THR A 148 -7.33 -21.38 0.70
C THR A 148 -6.42 -21.89 1.82
N SER A 149 -6.16 -23.19 1.89
CA SER A 149 -5.40 -23.80 2.99
C SER A 149 -4.55 -24.99 2.56
N GLY A 150 -4.00 -24.94 1.35
CA GLY A 150 -3.02 -25.91 0.85
C GLY A 150 -1.81 -26.05 1.78
N GLN A 151 -1.26 -27.26 1.83
CA GLN A 151 -0.14 -27.63 2.71
C GLN A 151 1.05 -28.10 1.87
N ASP A 152 2.25 -28.04 2.45
CA ASP A 152 3.40 -28.72 1.86
C ASP A 152 3.17 -30.24 1.84
N ASN A 153 3.86 -30.94 0.94
CA ASN A 153 3.77 -32.39 0.78
C ASN A 153 2.33 -32.88 0.54
N SER A 154 1.57 -32.12 -0.25
CA SER A 154 0.19 -32.43 -0.63
C SER A 154 0.11 -33.21 -1.94
N ARG A 155 -1.01 -33.91 -2.15
CA ARG A 155 -1.39 -34.50 -3.45
C ARG A 155 -2.84 -34.16 -3.78
N ILE A 156 -3.14 -34.22 -5.08
CA ILE A 156 -4.50 -34.10 -5.60
C ILE A 156 -4.91 -35.42 -6.24
N ILE A 157 -6.11 -35.87 -5.92
CA ILE A 157 -6.78 -37.02 -6.53
C ILE A 157 -7.94 -36.48 -7.37
N ILE A 158 -8.00 -36.87 -8.64
CA ILE A 158 -9.16 -36.65 -9.51
C ILE A 158 -9.76 -38.02 -9.79
N GLU A 159 -11.00 -38.23 -9.36
CA GLU A 159 -11.68 -39.53 -9.38
C GLU A 159 -13.10 -39.38 -9.95
N THR A 160 -13.53 -40.30 -10.80
CA THR A 160 -14.93 -40.33 -11.24
C THR A 160 -15.83 -40.76 -10.08
N THR A 161 -17.07 -40.26 -10.01
CA THR A 161 -18.03 -40.76 -8.99
C THR A 161 -18.86 -41.93 -9.48
N GLU A 162 -18.88 -42.14 -10.78
CA GLU A 162 -19.53 -43.23 -11.50
C GLU A 162 -18.62 -43.64 -12.68
N LYS A 163 -19.13 -44.53 -13.53
CA LYS A 163 -18.58 -44.99 -14.82
C LYS A 163 -17.33 -44.25 -15.35
N ARG A 164 -17.44 -43.24 -16.22
CA ARG A 164 -16.28 -42.56 -16.85
C ARG A 164 -16.45 -41.06 -17.05
N ALA A 165 -15.30 -40.39 -17.09
CA ALA A 165 -15.16 -39.01 -17.53
C ALA A 165 -13.86 -38.87 -18.35
N PHE A 166 -13.84 -37.92 -19.27
CA PHE A 166 -12.64 -37.51 -19.99
C PHE A 166 -12.13 -36.24 -19.34
N ILE A 167 -10.82 -36.17 -19.12
CA ILE A 167 -10.16 -35.00 -18.54
C ILE A 167 -8.95 -34.59 -19.37
N ASP A 168 -8.69 -33.29 -19.40
CA ASP A 168 -7.55 -32.69 -20.08
C ASP A 168 -7.09 -31.38 -19.39
N ASN A 169 -5.94 -30.84 -19.78
CA ASN A 169 -5.43 -29.51 -19.41
C ASN A 169 -5.47 -29.22 -17.91
N ILE A 170 -4.98 -30.17 -17.11
CA ILE A 170 -4.91 -30.04 -15.65
C ILE A 170 -3.84 -29.01 -15.32
N SER A 171 -4.21 -28.02 -14.50
CA SER A 171 -3.32 -26.97 -14.05
C SER A 171 -3.61 -26.60 -12.60
N ILE A 172 -2.54 -26.54 -11.80
CA ILE A 172 -2.56 -26.10 -10.41
C ILE A 172 -1.74 -24.83 -10.33
N THR A 173 -2.40 -23.71 -10.11
CA THR A 173 -1.78 -22.40 -10.11
C THR A 173 -1.94 -21.77 -8.75
N PRO A 174 -0.86 -21.36 -8.08
CA PRO A 174 -1.00 -20.62 -6.84
C PRO A 174 -1.76 -19.34 -7.12
N THR A 175 -2.64 -19.00 -6.20
CA THR A 175 -3.40 -17.76 -6.25
C THR A 175 -2.97 -16.91 -5.09
N SER A 176 -3.13 -15.62 -5.27
CA SER A 176 -3.17 -14.68 -4.16
C SER A 176 -4.56 -14.09 -4.18
N ASP A 177 -5.21 -13.97 -3.02
CA ASP A 177 -6.20 -12.90 -2.93
C ASP A 177 -5.42 -11.61 -3.21
N GLU A 178 -5.93 -10.73 -4.08
CA GLU A 178 -5.45 -9.36 -4.01
C GLU A 178 -5.82 -8.89 -2.60
N GLN A 179 -4.84 -8.80 -1.70
CA GLN A 179 -5.12 -8.36 -0.34
C GLN A 179 -5.60 -6.91 -0.43
N ILE A 180 -6.91 -6.71 -0.39
CA ILE A 180 -7.50 -5.37 -0.44
C ILE A 180 -7.21 -4.72 0.90
N LEU A 181 -6.19 -3.86 0.92
CA LEU A 181 -5.93 -3.00 2.06
C LEU A 181 -7.05 -1.96 2.14
N SER A 182 -7.74 -1.89 3.27
CA SER A 182 -8.67 -0.79 3.54
C SER A 182 -7.91 0.54 3.51
N PRO A 183 -8.53 1.66 3.08
CA PRO A 183 -7.91 2.96 3.26
C PRO A 183 -7.59 3.20 4.74
N THR A 184 -6.41 3.76 5.01
CA THR A 184 -6.15 4.33 6.33
C THR A 184 -6.95 5.61 6.52
N VAL A 185 -7.10 6.04 7.77
CA VAL A 185 -7.72 7.31 8.14
C VAL A 185 -6.64 8.22 8.72
N THR A 186 -6.41 9.37 8.09
CA THR A 186 -5.53 10.41 8.63
C THR A 186 -6.22 11.14 9.79
N THR A 187 -5.45 11.46 10.83
CA THR A 187 -5.93 12.08 12.07
C THR A 187 -5.26 13.44 12.27
N ALA A 188 -5.58 14.20 13.31
CA ALA A 188 -4.98 15.53 13.48
C ALA A 188 -3.44 15.46 13.58
N PRO A 189 -2.69 16.40 12.96
CA PRO A 189 -1.25 16.50 13.13
C PRO A 189 -0.91 16.89 14.58
N THR A 190 0.26 16.46 15.04
CA THR A 190 0.82 16.82 16.36
C THR A 190 2.17 17.50 16.20
N ASP A 191 2.79 17.92 17.31
CA ASP A 191 4.16 18.47 17.33
C ASP A 191 4.38 19.59 16.30
N ILE A 192 3.39 20.46 16.16
CA ILE A 192 3.40 21.55 15.18
C ILE A 192 4.37 22.63 15.63
N THR A 193 5.32 22.97 14.77
CA THR A 193 6.25 24.10 14.93
C THR A 193 6.05 25.11 13.80
N SER A 194 6.87 26.15 13.77
CA SER A 194 6.89 27.09 12.64
C SER A 194 7.45 26.49 11.35
N THR A 195 8.13 25.34 11.39
CA THR A 195 8.80 24.75 10.21
C THR A 195 8.57 23.24 10.07
N SER A 196 7.72 22.66 10.91
CA SER A 196 7.43 21.23 10.87
C SER A 196 6.09 20.90 11.53
N PHE A 197 5.60 19.70 11.26
CA PHE A 197 4.57 19.02 12.05
C PHE A 197 4.75 17.51 11.97
N LYS A 198 4.10 16.76 12.84
CA LYS A 198 4.02 15.29 12.76
C LYS A 198 2.67 14.87 12.17
N ALA A 199 2.70 14.25 11.00
CA ALA A 199 1.53 13.64 10.36
C ALA A 199 1.17 12.32 11.06
N ASN A 200 -0.11 12.04 11.26
CA ASN A 200 -0.60 10.86 12.00
C ASN A 200 -1.77 10.16 11.28
N TRP A 201 -1.80 8.83 11.29
CA TRP A 201 -2.88 8.04 10.69
C TRP A 201 -3.13 6.72 11.44
N GLY A 202 -4.19 6.00 11.06
CA GLY A 202 -4.54 4.70 11.64
C GLY A 202 -3.77 3.52 11.01
N GLY A 203 -3.50 2.48 11.79
CA GLY A 203 -3.00 1.21 11.26
C GLY A 203 -4.02 0.52 10.35
N VAL A 204 -3.54 -0.26 9.39
CA VAL A 204 -4.37 -1.07 8.48
C VAL A 204 -3.93 -2.53 8.61
N ALA A 205 -4.87 -3.43 8.85
CA ALA A 205 -4.58 -4.86 8.95
C ALA A 205 -3.99 -5.38 7.63
N GLY A 206 -2.88 -6.10 7.70
CA GLY A 206 -2.17 -6.63 6.52
C GLY A 206 -1.24 -5.62 5.82
N ALA A 207 -1.23 -4.35 6.23
CA ALA A 207 -0.26 -3.39 5.72
C ALA A 207 1.12 -3.63 6.37
N THR A 208 2.18 -3.57 5.56
CA THR A 208 3.57 -3.64 6.02
C THR A 208 4.27 -2.28 5.93
N GLY A 209 3.62 -1.26 5.36
CA GLY A 209 4.12 0.11 5.28
C GLY A 209 3.08 1.07 4.70
N PHE A 210 3.46 2.33 4.55
CA PHE A 210 2.59 3.40 4.06
C PHE A 210 3.32 4.32 3.07
N LEU A 211 2.54 4.98 2.20
CA LEU A 211 3.02 6.05 1.31
C LEU A 211 2.36 7.36 1.72
N LEU A 212 3.17 8.34 2.13
CA LEU A 212 2.74 9.68 2.53
C LEU A 212 2.90 10.67 1.37
N ASP A 213 1.84 11.42 1.09
CA ASP A 213 1.89 12.63 0.27
C ASP A 213 1.69 13.86 1.15
N VAL A 214 2.47 14.93 0.93
CA VAL A 214 2.26 16.26 1.54
C VAL A 214 2.26 17.33 0.45
N SER A 215 1.31 18.26 0.53
CA SER A 215 1.12 19.32 -0.46
C SER A 215 0.66 20.63 0.19
N THR A 216 0.82 21.75 -0.51
CA THR A 216 0.11 23.01 -0.21
C THR A 216 -1.22 23.13 -0.97
N SER A 217 -1.51 22.21 -1.89
CA SER A 217 -2.76 22.12 -2.65
C SER A 217 -3.63 20.99 -2.11
N LEU A 218 -4.94 21.25 -2.00
CA LEU A 218 -5.92 20.24 -1.60
C LEU A 218 -6.06 19.11 -2.64
N GLU A 219 -5.77 19.41 -3.91
CA GLU A 219 -5.85 18.48 -5.03
C GLU A 219 -4.58 17.63 -5.20
N PHE A 220 -3.49 17.99 -4.50
CA PHE A 220 -2.18 17.35 -4.62
C PHE A 220 -1.58 17.40 -6.03
N ASP A 221 -1.79 18.52 -6.74
CA ASP A 221 -1.15 18.79 -8.04
C ASP A 221 0.35 19.13 -7.92
N THR A 222 0.77 19.57 -6.73
CA THR A 222 2.16 19.83 -6.35
C THR A 222 2.45 19.11 -5.03
N PHE A 223 3.72 18.87 -4.72
CA PHE A 223 4.13 18.21 -3.49
C PHE A 223 5.23 19.00 -2.80
N VAL A 224 5.27 18.91 -1.47
CA VAL A 224 6.46 19.32 -0.71
C VAL A 224 7.61 18.41 -1.13
N GLU A 225 8.79 18.98 -1.34
CA GLU A 225 9.97 18.25 -1.80
C GLU A 225 10.27 17.06 -0.87
N GLY A 226 10.40 15.86 -1.44
CA GLY A 226 10.63 14.62 -0.69
C GLY A 226 9.38 13.97 -0.09
N TYR A 227 8.20 14.59 -0.19
CA TYR A 227 6.95 14.07 0.37
C TYR A 227 5.91 13.70 -0.70
N GLN A 228 6.36 13.16 -1.84
CA GLN A 228 5.48 12.50 -2.81
C GLN A 228 5.74 11.00 -2.77
N ASN A 229 4.72 10.19 -2.42
CA ASN A 229 4.87 8.75 -2.18
C ASN A 229 6.02 8.41 -1.21
N LEU A 230 6.22 9.21 -0.15
CA LEU A 230 7.27 8.93 0.83
C LEU A 230 6.92 7.64 1.58
N ALA A 231 7.81 6.64 1.51
CA ALA A 231 7.63 5.38 2.23
C ALA A 231 7.84 5.55 3.74
N VAL A 232 6.93 5.00 4.55
CA VAL A 232 6.92 5.10 6.01
C VAL A 232 6.50 3.75 6.62
N ASP A 233 7.29 3.22 7.55
CA ASP A 233 7.03 1.90 8.18
C ASP A 233 6.10 1.99 9.40
N GLY A 234 5.76 3.20 9.85
CA GLY A 234 4.92 3.47 11.01
C GLY A 234 3.61 4.18 10.68
N VAL A 235 2.88 4.56 11.73
CA VAL A 235 1.60 5.28 11.63
C VAL A 235 1.74 6.80 11.79
N SER A 236 2.96 7.31 11.69
CA SER A 236 3.25 8.74 11.79
C SER A 236 4.59 9.10 11.13
N GLN A 237 4.74 10.33 10.67
CA GLN A 237 5.97 10.85 10.07
C GLN A 237 6.19 12.32 10.40
N ALA A 238 7.43 12.70 10.71
CA ALA A 238 7.83 14.10 10.82
C ALA A 238 7.93 14.74 9.42
N VAL A 239 7.22 15.84 9.24
CA VAL A 239 7.23 16.67 8.03
C VAL A 239 8.01 17.94 8.34
N GLU A 240 9.15 18.15 7.69
CA GLU A 240 10.10 19.22 8.01
C GLU A 240 10.38 20.12 6.79
N GLY A 241 11.15 21.20 6.99
CA GLY A 241 11.51 22.13 5.92
C GLY A 241 10.35 23.00 5.45
N LEU A 242 9.36 23.22 6.31
CA LEU A 242 8.14 23.95 5.98
C LEU A 242 8.27 25.45 6.24
N THR A 243 7.42 26.24 5.58
CA THR A 243 7.30 27.67 5.81
C THR A 243 6.34 27.93 6.97
N ALA A 244 6.65 28.92 7.81
CA ALA A 244 5.78 29.33 8.92
C ALA A 244 4.44 29.88 8.45
N ASN A 245 3.42 29.77 9.32
CA ASN A 245 2.06 30.27 9.07
C ASN A 245 1.49 29.85 7.70
N THR A 246 1.74 28.60 7.29
CA THR A 246 1.37 28.08 5.98
C THR A 246 0.50 26.84 6.14
N GLN A 247 -0.57 26.77 5.35
CA GLN A 247 -1.45 25.60 5.28
C GLN A 247 -0.82 24.52 4.39
N TYR A 248 -0.76 23.31 4.93
CA TYR A 248 -0.39 22.08 4.24
C TYR A 248 -1.50 21.05 4.34
N PHE A 249 -1.50 20.10 3.43
CA PHE A 249 -2.40 18.96 3.38
C PHE A 249 -1.57 17.69 3.30
N TYR A 250 -2.04 16.62 3.94
CA TYR A 250 -1.44 15.31 3.79
C TYR A 250 -2.48 14.21 3.64
N ARG A 251 -2.09 13.15 2.93
CA ARG A 251 -2.90 11.94 2.70
C ARG A 251 -1.98 10.73 2.62
N VAL A 252 -2.53 9.55 2.91
CA VAL A 252 -1.75 8.33 3.07
C VAL A 252 -2.39 7.17 2.33
N ARG A 253 -1.57 6.28 1.77
CA ARG A 253 -1.98 4.97 1.25
C ARG A 253 -1.29 3.87 2.05
N ALA A 254 -2.01 2.83 2.43
CA ALA A 254 -1.43 1.64 3.05
C ALA A 254 -0.84 0.75 1.95
N THR A 255 0.25 0.05 2.26
CA THR A 255 0.96 -0.82 1.32
C THR A 255 1.38 -2.13 1.98
N ASN A 256 1.52 -3.15 1.15
CA ASN A 256 2.23 -4.38 1.47
C ASN A 256 3.02 -4.84 0.22
N ALA A 257 3.52 -6.08 0.21
CA ALA A 257 4.29 -6.60 -0.92
C ALA A 257 3.51 -6.69 -2.25
N THR A 258 2.18 -6.77 -2.21
CA THR A 258 1.34 -7.12 -3.37
C THR A 258 0.27 -6.08 -3.70
N ALA A 259 0.02 -5.12 -2.81
CA ALA A 259 -1.11 -4.20 -2.89
C ALA A 259 -0.79 -2.81 -2.32
N THR A 260 -1.53 -1.82 -2.83
CA THR A 260 -1.61 -0.46 -2.30
C THR A 260 -3.07 -0.11 -2.16
N SER A 261 -3.48 0.41 -1.01
CA SER A 261 -4.86 0.82 -0.77
C SER A 261 -5.26 2.01 -1.64
N ILE A 262 -6.56 2.29 -1.71
CA ILE A 262 -7.03 3.62 -2.10
C ILE A 262 -6.52 4.67 -1.11
N THR A 263 -6.40 5.91 -1.57
CA THR A 263 -5.92 7.02 -0.74
C THR A 263 -6.88 7.35 0.39
N SER A 264 -6.34 7.70 1.56
CA SER A 264 -7.09 8.15 2.73
C SER A 264 -7.88 9.43 2.48
N ASN A 265 -8.66 9.85 3.49
CA ASN A 265 -9.08 11.24 3.60
C ASN A 265 -7.87 12.20 3.63
N VAL A 266 -8.11 13.45 3.23
CA VAL A 266 -7.11 14.53 3.30
C VAL A 266 -7.19 15.19 4.67
N MET A 267 -6.02 15.45 5.28
CA MET A 267 -5.90 16.15 6.55
C MET A 267 -5.13 17.46 6.39
N GLY A 268 -5.62 18.52 7.00
CA GLY A 268 -4.96 19.82 7.03
C GLY A 268 -4.00 19.97 8.21
N ALA A 269 -2.89 20.66 8.00
CA ALA A 269 -1.94 21.09 9.03
C ALA A 269 -1.53 22.54 8.76
N VAL A 270 -1.60 23.42 9.77
CA VAL A 270 -1.12 24.80 9.67
C VAL A 270 0.11 24.95 10.55
N THR A 271 1.24 25.33 9.97
CA THR A 271 2.47 25.60 10.73
C THR A 271 2.30 26.84 11.61
N ALA A 272 2.97 26.88 12.75
CA ALA A 272 2.87 28.01 13.67
C ALA A 272 3.46 29.29 13.04
N VAL A 273 3.05 30.45 13.55
CA VAL A 273 3.68 31.73 13.23
C VAL A 273 5.09 31.80 13.81
N LEU A 274 6.02 32.39 13.08
CA LEU A 274 7.34 32.75 13.60
C LEU A 274 7.17 33.89 14.62
N GLY A 275 7.20 33.55 15.91
CA GLY A 275 7.33 34.49 17.02
C GLY A 275 6.02 35.02 17.60
N LEU A 276 5.54 34.38 18.67
CA LEU A 276 4.74 34.97 19.76
C LEU A 276 5.05 34.32 21.13
N ASP A 277 5.71 33.16 21.16
CA ASP A 277 6.04 32.46 22.41
C ASP A 277 7.10 33.16 23.26
N SER A 278 8.05 33.89 22.67
CA SER A 278 9.11 34.57 23.43
C SER A 278 8.59 35.62 24.41
N PHE A 279 7.42 36.23 24.15
CA PHE A 279 6.82 37.22 25.06
C PHE A 279 6.00 36.57 26.19
N ASN A 280 5.27 35.48 25.90
CA ASN A 280 4.49 34.75 26.90
C ASN A 280 5.35 33.89 27.84
N LYS A 281 6.47 33.35 27.37
CA LYS A 281 7.34 32.41 28.11
C LYS A 281 8.20 33.05 29.22
N ILE A 282 8.43 34.36 29.16
CA ILE A 282 9.16 35.10 30.21
C ILE A 282 8.19 35.58 31.32
N GLY A 283 6.88 35.65 31.05
CA GLY A 283 5.88 36.15 32.00
C GLY A 283 6.17 37.57 32.50
N LEU A 284 6.77 38.40 31.65
CA LEU A 284 7.37 39.68 32.00
C LEU A 284 6.30 40.75 32.31
N LYS A 285 6.31 41.26 33.54
CA LYS A 285 5.55 42.42 34.00
C LYS A 285 6.50 43.55 34.35
N TYR A 286 6.06 44.79 34.15
CA TYR A 286 6.88 45.96 34.46
C TYR A 286 6.06 47.12 35.02
N TYR A 287 6.57 47.78 36.05
CA TYR A 287 5.89 48.88 36.72
C TYR A 287 6.83 49.76 37.57
N PRO A 288 6.47 51.03 37.83
CA PRO A 288 5.39 51.76 37.16
C PRO A 288 5.79 52.13 35.72
N ASN A 289 4.81 52.26 34.83
CA ASN A 289 4.95 52.87 33.52
C ASN A 289 3.72 53.76 33.26
N PRO A 290 3.84 55.10 33.23
CA PRO A 290 5.08 55.90 33.28
C PRO A 290 5.89 55.77 34.59
N THR A 291 7.19 56.04 34.54
CA THR A 291 8.11 56.03 35.70
C THR A 291 8.75 57.40 35.93
N ASN A 292 9.09 57.73 37.18
CA ASN A 292 9.89 58.89 37.54
C ASN A 292 11.40 58.59 37.62
N GLY A 293 11.81 57.34 37.37
CA GLY A 293 13.22 56.95 37.50
C GLY A 293 13.42 55.46 37.49
N VAL A 294 12.77 54.71 38.38
CA VAL A 294 13.01 53.28 38.52
C VAL A 294 11.86 52.47 37.91
N VAL A 295 12.20 51.46 37.11
CA VAL A 295 11.25 50.47 36.58
C VAL A 295 11.55 49.12 37.22
N ASN A 296 10.55 48.51 37.86
CA ASN A 296 10.63 47.14 38.33
C ASN A 296 10.26 46.20 37.20
N LEU A 297 11.04 45.14 37.01
CA LEU A 297 10.79 44.03 36.12
C LEU A 297 10.53 42.78 36.96
N VAL A 298 9.44 42.07 36.67
CA VAL A 298 9.06 40.82 37.31
C VAL A 298 8.85 39.78 36.21
N ALA A 299 9.59 38.68 36.27
CA ALA A 299 9.53 37.57 35.33
C ALA A 299 9.30 36.23 36.04
N GLN A 300 8.89 35.21 35.29
CA GLN A 300 8.79 33.83 35.81
C GLN A 300 10.15 33.11 35.84
N GLN A 301 11.12 33.59 35.07
CA GLN A 301 12.47 33.04 34.94
C GLN A 301 13.52 34.11 35.24
N ASN A 302 14.75 33.69 35.57
CA ASN A 302 15.85 34.62 35.80
C ASN A 302 16.20 35.39 34.52
N LEU A 303 16.17 36.71 34.62
CA LEU A 303 16.63 37.61 33.56
C LEU A 303 18.16 37.57 33.52
N SER A 304 18.72 37.53 32.31
CA SER A 304 20.16 37.56 32.04
C SER A 304 20.66 38.98 31.82
N SER A 305 19.90 39.83 31.11
CA SER A 305 20.29 41.23 30.90
C SER A 305 19.11 42.12 30.54
N ALA A 306 19.29 43.42 30.73
CA ALA A 306 18.39 44.46 30.24
C ALA A 306 19.19 45.60 29.60
N SER A 307 18.81 45.97 28.38
CA SER A 307 19.39 47.05 27.59
C SER A 307 18.32 48.10 27.29
N VAL A 308 18.59 49.36 27.60
CA VAL A 308 17.69 50.49 27.36
C VAL A 308 18.17 51.28 26.15
N TYR A 309 17.24 51.56 25.25
CA TYR A 309 17.47 52.32 24.04
C TYR A 309 16.57 53.57 24.01
N ASN A 310 17.11 54.69 23.56
CA ASN A 310 16.30 55.87 23.27
C ASN A 310 15.56 55.72 21.92
N VAL A 311 14.71 56.69 21.56
CA VAL A 311 13.96 56.66 20.29
C VAL A 311 14.83 56.72 19.03
N MET A 312 16.11 57.11 19.15
CA MET A 312 17.08 57.10 18.05
C MET A 312 17.81 55.75 17.93
N GLY A 313 17.46 54.76 18.76
CA GLY A 313 18.09 53.43 18.78
C GLY A 313 19.46 53.39 19.47
N GLN A 314 19.89 54.48 20.11
CA GLN A 314 21.14 54.48 20.88
C GLN A 314 20.95 53.71 22.17
N ASN A 315 21.86 52.77 22.48
CA ASN A 315 21.91 52.11 23.77
C ASN A 315 22.40 53.10 24.82
N VAL A 316 21.56 53.40 25.81
CA VAL A 316 21.83 54.40 26.85
C VAL A 316 22.06 53.77 28.23
N LEU A 317 21.73 52.48 28.40
CA LEU A 317 21.97 51.74 29.62
C LEU A 317 22.04 50.24 29.32
N ASN A 318 23.01 49.54 29.91
CA ASN A 318 23.06 48.09 29.96
C ASN A 318 23.15 47.63 31.41
N LYS A 319 22.44 46.55 31.72
CA LYS A 319 22.46 45.93 33.05
C LYS A 319 22.47 44.42 32.91
N GLU A 320 23.54 43.80 33.41
CA GLU A 320 23.59 42.36 33.62
C GLU A 320 22.69 41.98 34.80
N LEU A 321 21.99 40.86 34.67
CA LEU A 321 21.00 40.36 35.62
C LEU A 321 21.25 38.86 35.87
N ASN A 322 20.78 38.38 37.02
CA ASN A 322 20.70 36.94 37.32
C ASN A 322 19.57 36.68 38.32
N THR A 323 18.42 37.28 38.06
CA THR A 323 17.29 37.33 38.99
C THR A 323 15.99 37.45 38.20
N ALA A 324 14.92 36.83 38.70
CA ALA A 324 13.57 36.97 38.17
C ALA A 324 12.94 38.34 38.46
N ASN A 325 13.44 39.04 39.49
CA ASN A 325 12.99 40.39 39.87
C ASN A 325 14.16 41.35 39.80
N ALA A 326 14.04 42.39 38.97
CA ALA A 326 15.11 43.36 38.74
C ALA A 326 14.56 44.79 38.77
N GLN A 327 15.43 45.74 39.08
CA GLN A 327 15.16 47.17 38.96
C GLN A 327 16.05 47.78 37.90
N ILE A 328 15.47 48.54 36.98
CA ILE A 328 16.18 49.35 36.01
C ILE A 328 16.12 50.80 36.48
N ASP A 329 17.28 51.36 36.83
CA ASP A 329 17.39 52.75 37.26
C ASP A 329 17.65 53.65 36.05
N MET A 330 16.65 54.45 35.70
CA MET A 330 16.63 55.43 34.61
C MET A 330 16.60 56.87 35.16
N THR A 331 16.93 57.09 36.44
CA THR A 331 16.92 58.43 37.06
C THR A 331 17.87 59.41 36.36
N GLY A 332 19.02 58.93 35.88
CA GLY A 332 19.99 59.73 35.11
C GLY A 332 19.61 59.99 33.65
N LEU A 333 18.46 59.50 33.18
CA LEU A 333 18.00 59.68 31.81
C LEU A 333 16.96 60.80 31.72
N ASN A 334 16.98 61.54 30.62
CA ASN A 334 16.00 62.59 30.34
C ASN A 334 14.58 62.02 30.21
N ALA A 335 13.57 62.84 30.51
CA ALA A 335 12.17 62.50 30.25
C ALA A 335 11.94 62.16 28.77
N GLY A 336 11.18 61.10 28.49
CA GLY A 336 10.94 60.64 27.13
C GLY A 336 10.52 59.17 27.03
N HIS A 337 10.45 58.68 25.78
CA HIS A 337 10.16 57.29 25.47
C HIS A 337 11.43 56.48 25.30
N TYR A 338 11.42 55.27 25.84
CA TYR A 338 12.52 54.32 25.77
C TYR A 338 12.02 52.94 25.39
N PHE A 339 12.88 52.17 24.74
CA PHE A 339 12.68 50.74 24.49
C PHE A 339 13.63 49.95 25.37
N VAL A 340 13.10 49.05 26.19
CA VAL A 340 13.89 48.18 27.07
C VAL A 340 13.86 46.77 26.50
N LYS A 341 14.99 46.31 25.99
CA LYS A 341 15.19 44.92 25.56
C LYS A 341 15.65 44.11 26.78
N VAL A 342 14.89 43.09 27.15
CA VAL A 342 15.14 42.20 28.28
C VAL A 342 15.43 40.81 27.75
N THR A 343 16.46 40.15 28.27
CA THR A 343 16.91 38.82 27.84
C THR A 343 16.80 37.84 29.02
N SER A 344 16.34 36.61 28.76
CA SER A 344 16.30 35.49 29.72
C SER A 344 16.82 34.23 29.01
N GLY A 345 18.10 33.89 29.21
CA GLY A 345 18.75 32.84 28.43
C GLY A 345 18.84 33.23 26.95
N ASN A 346 18.19 32.45 26.08
CA ASN A 346 18.14 32.70 24.63
C ASN A 346 16.91 33.50 24.17
N GLU A 347 15.98 33.79 25.08
CA GLU A 347 14.73 34.49 24.78
C GLU A 347 14.89 35.99 25.02
N THR A 348 14.29 36.82 24.16
CA THR A 348 14.30 38.29 24.34
C THR A 348 12.91 38.89 24.19
N ALA A 349 12.59 39.90 25.01
CA ALA A 349 11.38 40.70 24.93
C ALA A 349 11.73 42.20 24.88
N THR A 350 10.95 43.00 24.16
CA THR A 350 11.13 44.46 24.09
C THR A 350 9.91 45.17 24.68
N LEU A 351 10.13 46.05 25.64
CA LEU A 351 9.12 46.83 26.33
C LEU A 351 9.22 48.31 25.93
N LYS A 352 8.09 49.01 25.82
CA LYS A 352 8.08 50.49 25.73
C LYS A 352 7.87 51.09 27.12
N VAL A 353 8.79 51.94 27.55
CA VAL A 353 8.78 52.64 28.84
C VAL A 353 8.70 54.15 28.61
N VAL A 354 7.90 54.83 29.44
CA VAL A 354 7.78 56.29 29.46
C VAL A 354 8.40 56.81 30.75
N LYS A 355 9.46 57.62 30.64
CA LYS A 355 10.11 58.32 31.77
C LYS A 355 9.59 59.75 31.82
N GLN A 356 9.11 60.17 32.99
CA GLN A 356 8.65 61.54 33.26
C GLN A 356 9.69 62.36 34.01
#